data_AF-A0A540M5K2-F1
#
_entry.id   AF-A0A540M5K2-F1
#
_cell.length_a   1.000
_cell.length_b   1.000
_cell.length_c   1.000
_cell.angle_alpha   90.00
_cell.angle_beta   90.00
_cell.angle_gamma   90.00
#
_symmetry.space_group_name_H-M   'P 1'
#
loop_
_entity.id
_entity.type
_entity.pdbx_description
1 polymer ?
#
loop_
_entity_poly.entity_id
_entity_poly.type
_entity_poly.pdbx_seq_one_letter_code
_entity_poly.pdbx_strand_id
1 'polypeptide(L)'
;MADETARNIISLKALVDKERNNVIFIESDNDFIDVLFSFLTIPMGTIVRNTRKHSVPMEIGCMSNLYASVENIDVQHLQTEACRRMLLCPHGGVEHHCENLKLKIDDDEPTGYFLCDSWQCTFDNKLLSHYKGVLCQCGAYMNVKCRLSGSSASEKNGGIFVNEFSGLIVTDGLHLISPFSVASNPLFMELGVMSENSATEELTLNVGVDEVLNLLKRSFVSKKPLTETLLGHNPKPELLSNANLNQRIRSESLMLGGDMILIEEEEKKISVKLTVSRSRNIVCYAEAEEDFVNLLFGFLTVPLGFIVKHMREASSKGCIDQLYKSVQDLDEQYLKSNYHKDILLNPKLYPGFCYENYLLGVEDGSVASYYYAFWNEEGRLRDILTTDKKLIPSVAVMVPLKLLDSKNPHGYLKGSSVFMITDKLIIRPISPLWLFGFERANCTLD
;
A
#
# COMPACT_ATOMS: atom_id res chain seq x y z
N MET A 1 -9.92 17.80 25.01
CA MET A 1 -8.69 18.13 24.24
C MET A 1 -7.42 17.54 24.84
N ALA A 2 -7.34 17.16 26.13
CA ALA A 2 -6.17 16.46 26.70
C ALA A 2 -6.23 14.92 26.59
N ASP A 3 -7.35 14.34 26.17
CA ASP A 3 -7.60 12.88 26.14
C ASP A 3 -7.40 12.24 24.74
N GLU A 4 -7.26 13.06 23.69
CA GLU A 4 -7.13 12.56 22.31
C GLU A 4 -5.65 12.34 21.92
N THR A 5 -4.74 13.12 22.51
CA THR A 5 -3.28 12.97 22.34
C THR A 5 -2.69 11.75 23.03
N ALA A 6 -3.35 11.19 24.05
CA ALA A 6 -2.89 9.98 24.73
C ALA A 6 -3.19 8.67 23.98
N ARG A 7 -4.10 8.70 22.98
CA ARG A 7 -4.52 7.50 22.24
C ARG A 7 -3.62 7.13 21.07
N ASN A 8 -2.74 8.04 20.63
CA ASN A 8 -1.90 7.86 19.44
C ASN A 8 -0.42 7.71 19.80
N ILE A 9 -0.13 7.04 20.92
CA ILE A 9 1.24 6.74 21.35
C ILE A 9 1.29 5.28 21.82
N ILE A 10 2.31 4.55 21.40
CA ILE A 10 2.65 3.22 21.90
C ILE A 10 3.93 3.33 22.73
N SER A 11 3.92 2.78 23.94
CA SER A 11 5.11 2.71 24.80
C SER A 11 5.78 1.35 24.61
N LEU A 12 7.04 1.37 24.22
CA LEU A 12 7.84 0.19 23.88
C LEU A 12 8.99 0.04 24.87
N LYS A 13 9.33 -1.21 25.19
CA LYS A 13 10.55 -1.53 25.94
C LYS A 13 11.62 -2.02 24.98
N ALA A 14 12.72 -1.29 24.89
CA ALA A 14 13.85 -1.63 24.03
C ALA A 14 15.05 -2.03 24.89
N LEU A 15 15.70 -3.13 24.52
CA LEU A 15 17.05 -3.43 25.00
C LEU A 15 18.06 -2.83 24.04
N VAL A 16 18.96 -1.99 24.56
CA VAL A 16 19.94 -1.23 23.78
C VAL A 16 21.35 -1.60 24.19
N ASP A 17 22.23 -1.77 23.22
CA ASP A 17 23.69 -1.84 23.42
C ASP A 17 24.21 -0.40 23.59
N LYS A 18 24.68 -0.05 24.80
CA LYS A 18 25.17 1.31 25.08
C LYS A 18 26.45 1.64 24.32
N GLU A 19 27.33 0.65 24.12
CA GLU A 19 28.62 0.88 23.48
C GLU A 19 28.44 1.18 22.00
N ARG A 20 27.54 0.43 21.36
CA ARG A 20 27.24 0.59 19.93
C ARG A 20 26.09 1.54 19.65
N ASN A 21 25.40 2.01 20.69
CA ASN A 21 24.19 2.83 20.62
C ASN A 21 23.17 2.29 19.60
N ASN A 22 22.85 0.99 19.71
CA ASN A 22 21.90 0.33 18.84
C ASN A 22 20.84 -0.44 19.62
N VAL A 23 19.64 -0.49 19.05
CA VAL A 23 18.56 -1.35 19.52
C VAL A 23 18.95 -2.79 19.20
N ILE A 24 18.93 -3.64 20.21
CA ILE A 24 19.11 -5.08 20.06
C ILE A 24 17.76 -5.68 19.68
N PHE A 25 16.75 -5.45 20.54
CA PHE A 25 15.38 -5.84 20.30
C PHE A 25 14.39 -4.97 21.08
N ILE A 26 13.13 -5.05 20.68
CA ILE A 26 11.98 -4.44 21.35
C ILE A 26 11.03 -5.55 21.80
N GLU A 27 10.69 -5.54 23.08
CA GLU A 27 9.54 -6.28 23.60
C GLU A 27 8.28 -5.45 23.29
N SER A 28 7.40 -6.02 22.47
CA SER A 28 6.28 -5.30 21.88
C SER A 28 4.95 -5.90 22.31
N ASP A 29 3.96 -5.04 22.52
CA ASP A 29 2.56 -5.45 22.63
C ASP A 29 1.96 -5.68 21.23
N ASN A 30 0.72 -6.16 21.20
CA ASN A 30 0.03 -6.44 19.94
C ASN A 30 -0.18 -5.18 19.10
N ASP A 31 -0.37 -4.01 19.75
CA ASP A 31 -0.62 -2.77 19.04
C ASP A 31 0.55 -2.41 18.12
N PHE A 32 1.79 -2.56 18.59
CA PHE A 32 2.97 -2.28 17.75
C PHE A 32 3.16 -3.33 16.65
N ILE A 33 2.93 -4.61 16.97
CA ILE A 33 3.05 -5.67 15.97
C ILE A 33 2.00 -5.50 14.86
N ASP A 34 0.76 -5.14 15.22
CA ASP A 34 -0.29 -4.88 14.24
C ASP A 34 0.04 -3.69 13.34
N VAL A 35 0.66 -2.64 13.90
CA VAL A 35 1.17 -1.51 13.13
C VAL A 35 2.27 -1.96 12.17
N LEU A 36 3.23 -2.76 12.60
CA LEU A 36 4.27 -3.30 11.70
C LEU A 36 3.67 -4.17 10.60
N PHE A 37 2.80 -5.12 10.93
CA PHE A 37 2.15 -5.98 9.95
C PHE A 37 1.30 -5.20 8.96
N SER A 38 0.66 -4.12 9.40
CA SER A 38 -0.08 -3.23 8.50
C SER A 38 0.79 -2.67 7.37
N PHE A 39 2.12 -2.54 7.53
CA PHE A 39 3.00 -2.06 6.45
C PHE A 39 2.84 -2.88 5.17
N LEU A 40 2.64 -4.19 5.29
CA LEU A 40 2.50 -5.12 4.17
C LEU A 40 1.18 -4.93 3.41
N THR A 41 0.19 -4.28 4.00
CA THR A 41 -1.14 -4.08 3.39
C THR A 41 -1.28 -2.71 2.74
N ILE A 42 -0.33 -1.80 2.96
CA ILE A 42 -0.39 -0.43 2.45
C ILE A 42 0.01 -0.38 0.98
N PRO A 43 -0.82 0.22 0.10
CA PRO A 43 -0.45 0.48 -1.29
C PRO A 43 0.75 1.41 -1.42
N MET A 44 1.60 1.18 -2.42
CA MET A 44 2.84 1.96 -2.59
C MET A 44 2.59 3.47 -2.77
N GLY A 45 1.48 3.88 -3.38
CA GLY A 45 1.05 5.27 -3.54
C GLY A 45 0.77 5.94 -2.19
N THR A 46 0.12 5.23 -1.26
CA THR A 46 -0.11 5.71 0.11
C THR A 46 1.22 5.87 0.86
N ILE A 47 2.16 4.94 0.68
CA ILE A 47 3.50 5.07 1.26
C ILE A 47 4.17 6.33 0.71
N VAL A 48 4.30 6.47 -0.61
CA VAL A 48 4.97 7.62 -1.25
C VAL A 48 4.31 8.95 -0.87
N ARG A 49 2.97 9.01 -0.85
CA ARG A 49 2.21 10.18 -0.42
C ARG A 49 2.60 10.61 0.98
N ASN A 50 2.54 9.67 1.93
CA ASN A 50 2.87 9.97 3.32
C ASN A 50 4.34 10.32 3.46
N THR A 51 5.27 9.62 2.80
CA THR A 51 6.69 9.91 2.98
C THR A 51 7.13 11.30 2.53
N ARG A 52 6.39 11.91 1.59
CA ARG A 52 6.59 13.28 1.09
C ARG A 52 6.06 14.39 1.99
N LYS A 53 5.07 14.11 2.85
CA LYS A 53 4.45 15.12 3.72
C LYS A 53 5.30 15.50 4.94
N HIS A 54 6.21 14.63 5.39
CA HIS A 54 6.98 14.85 6.63
C HIS A 54 8.31 15.57 6.40
N SER A 55 8.84 16.14 7.50
CA SER A 55 9.96 17.08 7.57
C SER A 55 11.29 16.60 6.98
N VAL A 56 11.50 15.28 6.82
CA VAL A 56 12.66 14.71 6.12
C VAL A 56 12.17 13.96 4.88
N PRO A 57 12.22 14.59 3.69
CA PRO A 57 11.94 13.91 2.44
C PRO A 57 12.97 12.80 2.24
N MET A 58 12.50 11.55 2.20
CA MET A 58 13.33 10.41 1.84
C MET A 58 12.74 9.78 0.59
N GLU A 59 13.53 9.76 -0.48
CA GLU A 59 13.09 9.21 -1.76
C GLU A 59 13.10 7.68 -1.72
N ILE A 60 11.93 7.06 -1.87
CA ILE A 60 11.83 5.61 -2.12
C ILE A 60 12.07 5.38 -3.62
N GLY A 61 13.35 5.38 -4.02
CA GLY A 61 13.76 5.22 -5.41
C GLY A 61 13.02 6.17 -6.36
N CYS A 62 12.63 5.67 -7.54
CA CYS A 62 11.90 6.44 -8.55
C CYS A 62 10.37 6.47 -8.35
N MET A 63 9.83 5.80 -7.32
CA MET A 63 8.37 5.78 -7.09
C MET A 63 7.81 7.17 -6.75
N SER A 64 8.64 8.02 -6.16
CA SER A 64 8.32 9.45 -6.02
C SER A 64 8.06 10.12 -7.37
N ASN A 65 8.92 9.92 -8.36
CA ASN A 65 8.73 10.52 -9.69
C ASN A 65 7.49 9.99 -10.40
N LEU A 66 7.20 8.70 -10.23
CA LEU A 66 5.98 8.10 -10.75
C LEU A 66 4.73 8.74 -10.13
N TYR A 67 4.67 8.85 -8.80
CA TYR A 67 3.59 9.55 -8.09
C TYR A 67 3.45 11.00 -8.57
N ALA A 68 4.57 11.73 -8.67
CA ALA A 68 4.58 13.09 -9.19
C ALA A 68 4.11 13.18 -10.65
N SER A 69 4.31 12.13 -11.45
CA SER A 69 3.81 12.10 -12.83
C SER A 69 2.28 12.03 -12.85
N VAL A 70 1.65 11.28 -11.93
CA VAL A 70 0.19 11.29 -11.74
C VAL A 70 -0.31 12.62 -11.17
N GLU A 71 0.47 13.27 -10.30
CA GLU A 71 0.14 14.62 -9.82
C GLU A 71 0.21 15.67 -10.93
N ASN A 72 0.99 15.46 -11.99
CA ASN A 72 1.19 16.46 -13.03
C ASN A 72 0.49 16.13 -14.37
N ILE A 73 -0.04 14.92 -14.52
CA ILE A 73 -0.78 14.56 -15.73
C ILE A 73 -2.11 15.32 -15.80
N ASP A 74 -2.42 15.85 -16.98
CA ASP A 74 -3.70 16.48 -17.23
C ASP A 74 -4.82 15.43 -17.23
N VAL A 75 -5.94 15.75 -16.59
CA VAL A 75 -7.11 14.88 -16.43
C VAL A 75 -7.73 14.52 -17.78
N GLN A 76 -7.50 15.31 -18.82
CA GLN A 76 -7.89 14.95 -20.18
C GLN A 76 -7.28 13.62 -20.65
N HIS A 77 -6.13 13.21 -20.10
CA HIS A 77 -5.50 11.91 -20.39
C HIS A 77 -6.01 10.78 -19.50
N LEU A 78 -6.74 11.08 -18.42
CA LEU A 78 -7.32 10.09 -17.51
C LEU A 78 -8.78 9.83 -17.86
N GLN A 79 -9.28 8.62 -17.59
CA GLN A 79 -10.70 8.27 -17.79
C GLN A 79 -11.59 9.22 -16.99
N THR A 80 -11.28 9.38 -15.71
CA THR A 80 -12.01 10.24 -14.78
C THR A 80 -11.06 10.88 -13.76
N GLU A 81 -11.51 11.94 -13.08
CA GLU A 81 -10.81 12.48 -11.90
C GLU A 81 -10.68 11.43 -10.78
N ALA A 82 -11.64 10.52 -10.69
CA ALA A 82 -11.59 9.40 -9.75
C ALA A 82 -10.41 8.47 -10.03
N CYS A 83 -10.04 8.21 -11.30
CA CYS A 83 -8.82 7.46 -11.63
C CYS A 83 -7.56 8.13 -11.08
N ARG A 84 -7.49 9.47 -11.11
CA ARG A 84 -6.36 10.19 -10.51
C ARG A 84 -6.32 9.96 -9.00
N ARG A 85 -7.47 10.05 -8.33
CA ARG A 85 -7.59 9.78 -6.89
C ARG A 85 -7.25 8.34 -6.55
N MET A 86 -7.64 7.36 -7.36
CA MET A 86 -7.25 5.95 -7.15
C MET A 86 -5.73 5.77 -7.12
N LEU A 87 -4.99 6.53 -7.93
CA LEU A 87 -3.53 6.42 -8.03
C LEU A 87 -2.78 7.22 -6.94
N LEU A 88 -3.28 8.41 -6.58
CA LEU A 88 -2.66 9.28 -5.57
C LEU A 88 -3.09 8.92 -4.13
N CYS A 89 -4.30 8.41 -3.99
CA CYS A 89 -4.95 8.04 -2.74
C CYS A 89 -5.54 6.62 -2.81
N PRO A 90 -4.72 5.59 -3.11
CA PRO A 90 -5.21 4.23 -3.22
C PRO A 90 -5.73 3.73 -1.87
N HIS A 91 -6.96 3.22 -1.85
CA HIS A 91 -7.50 2.52 -0.69
C HIS A 91 -6.77 1.17 -0.52
N GLY A 92 -6.59 0.73 0.72
CA GLY A 92 -6.02 -0.59 1.02
C GLY A 92 -7.08 -1.67 0.94
N GLY A 93 -6.77 -2.83 0.33
CA GLY A 93 -7.73 -3.95 0.20
C GLY A 93 -8.29 -4.50 1.53
N VAL A 94 -7.68 -4.11 2.65
CA VAL A 94 -8.06 -4.48 4.02
C VAL A 94 -8.23 -3.27 4.95
N GLU A 95 -8.62 -2.12 4.38
CA GLU A 95 -8.85 -0.87 5.11
C GLU A 95 -9.70 -1.06 6.38
N HIS A 96 -10.81 -1.78 6.29
CA HIS A 96 -11.68 -2.10 7.43
C HIS A 96 -10.92 -2.75 8.60
N HIS A 97 -10.01 -3.69 8.31
CA HIS A 97 -9.26 -4.39 9.36
C HIS A 97 -8.33 -3.41 10.09
N CYS A 98 -7.77 -2.45 9.35
CA CYS A 98 -6.82 -1.46 9.85
C CYS A 98 -7.50 -0.22 10.48
N GLU A 99 -8.84 -0.11 10.44
CA GLU A 99 -9.58 1.03 11.01
C GLU A 99 -9.35 1.21 12.52
N ASN A 100 -9.03 0.14 13.23
CA ASN A 100 -8.80 0.15 14.67
C ASN A 100 -7.32 0.14 15.06
N LEU A 101 -6.40 0.33 14.10
CA LEU A 101 -4.98 0.48 14.42
C LEU A 101 -4.78 1.63 15.40
N LYS A 102 -4.01 1.38 16.45
CA LYS A 102 -3.66 2.40 17.44
C LYS A 102 -2.88 3.57 16.83
N LEU A 103 -2.02 3.28 15.85
CA LEU A 103 -1.31 4.28 15.06
C LEU A 103 -1.69 4.10 13.58
N LYS A 104 -2.48 5.04 13.05
CA LYS A 104 -2.85 5.07 11.64
C LYS A 104 -1.79 5.78 10.82
N ILE A 105 -1.28 5.07 9.82
CA ILE A 105 -0.24 5.54 8.91
C ILE A 105 -0.85 6.31 7.73
N ASP A 106 -2.12 6.02 7.41
CA ASP A 106 -2.86 6.75 6.41
C ASP A 106 -3.64 7.91 7.05
N ASP A 107 -3.39 9.13 6.56
CA ASP A 107 -4.00 10.38 7.01
C ASP A 107 -5.15 10.86 6.13
N ASP A 108 -5.56 10.06 5.12
CA ASP A 108 -6.66 10.44 4.22
C ASP A 108 -8.04 10.39 4.90
N GLU A 109 -9.01 11.08 4.30
CA GLU A 109 -10.40 10.95 4.74
C GLU A 109 -10.85 9.49 4.58
N PRO A 110 -11.67 8.98 5.52
CA PRO A 110 -12.27 7.64 5.39
C PRO A 110 -12.95 7.48 4.02
N THR A 111 -12.95 6.25 3.50
CA THR A 111 -13.64 5.91 2.25
C THR A 111 -14.99 6.63 2.15
N GLY A 112 -15.13 7.45 1.12
CA GLY A 112 -16.39 8.13 0.82
C GLY A 112 -17.39 7.15 0.24
N TYR A 113 -18.68 7.39 0.46
CA TYR A 113 -19.75 6.62 -0.18
C TYR A 113 -20.72 7.60 -0.82
N PHE A 114 -20.83 7.56 -2.14
CA PHE A 114 -21.58 8.56 -2.92
C PHE A 114 -22.65 7.89 -3.77
N LEU A 115 -23.89 8.36 -3.63
CA LEU A 115 -25.03 7.97 -4.47
C LEU A 115 -25.29 9.04 -5.53
N CYS A 116 -26.12 8.68 -6.52
CA CYS A 116 -26.52 9.59 -7.60
C CYS A 116 -27.36 10.75 -7.04
N ASP A 117 -27.12 11.95 -7.56
CA ASP A 117 -27.88 13.17 -7.22
C ASP A 117 -29.38 13.03 -7.57
N SER A 118 -29.70 12.16 -8.54
CA SER A 118 -31.08 11.75 -8.82
C SER A 118 -31.47 10.57 -7.93
N TRP A 119 -32.37 10.81 -6.97
CA TRP A 119 -32.89 9.75 -6.09
C TRP A 119 -33.49 8.59 -6.88
N GLN A 120 -34.34 8.88 -7.86
CA GLN A 120 -34.95 7.86 -8.72
C GLN A 120 -33.89 6.97 -9.39
N CYS A 121 -32.82 7.59 -9.91
CA CYS A 121 -31.72 6.89 -10.54
C CYS A 121 -30.99 5.93 -9.58
N THR A 122 -30.85 6.28 -8.30
CA THR A 122 -30.23 5.40 -7.31
C THR A 122 -31.02 4.09 -7.16
N PHE A 123 -32.35 4.14 -7.28
CA PHE A 123 -33.19 2.93 -7.22
C PHE A 123 -33.18 2.12 -8.51
N ASP A 124 -33.11 2.81 -9.65
CA ASP A 124 -33.16 2.18 -10.96
C ASP A 124 -31.82 1.51 -11.31
N ASN A 125 -30.73 2.26 -11.19
CA ASN A 125 -29.38 1.80 -11.56
C ASN A 125 -28.65 1.11 -10.40
N LYS A 126 -29.04 1.39 -9.15
CA LYS A 126 -28.50 0.71 -7.96
C LYS A 126 -26.99 0.82 -7.85
N LEU A 127 -26.46 2.00 -8.13
CA LEU A 127 -25.02 2.27 -8.16
C LEU A 127 -24.56 3.07 -6.94
N LEU A 128 -23.35 2.77 -6.50
CA LEU A 128 -22.60 3.46 -5.46
C LEU A 128 -21.21 3.79 -6.00
N SER A 129 -20.62 4.93 -5.63
CA SER A 129 -19.21 5.22 -5.90
C SER A 129 -18.47 5.54 -4.62
N HIS A 130 -17.18 5.23 -4.55
CA HIS A 130 -16.30 5.69 -3.47
C HIS A 130 -15.71 7.08 -3.70
N TYR A 131 -15.87 7.60 -4.92
CA TYR A 131 -15.33 8.89 -5.32
C TYR A 131 -16.45 9.87 -5.64
N LYS A 132 -16.30 11.10 -5.14
CA LYS A 132 -17.21 12.21 -5.46
C LYS A 132 -17.06 12.61 -6.92
N GLY A 133 -18.17 13.00 -7.56
CA GLY A 133 -18.14 13.59 -8.90
C GLY A 133 -17.98 12.58 -10.04
N VAL A 134 -18.16 11.28 -9.76
CA VAL A 134 -18.27 10.25 -10.79
C VAL A 134 -19.62 10.38 -11.51
N LEU A 135 -19.64 10.20 -12.82
CA LEU A 135 -20.87 10.22 -13.61
C LEU A 135 -21.63 8.91 -13.45
N CYS A 136 -22.90 9.01 -13.08
CA CYS A 136 -23.83 7.89 -13.08
C CYS A 136 -24.28 7.56 -14.52
N GLN A 137 -24.86 6.37 -14.72
CA GLN A 137 -25.41 5.95 -16.02
C GLN A 137 -26.51 6.86 -16.56
N CYS A 138 -27.19 7.63 -15.69
CA CYS A 138 -28.18 8.63 -16.09
C CYS A 138 -27.56 9.96 -16.58
N GLY A 139 -26.23 10.11 -16.51
CA GLY A 139 -25.52 11.34 -16.84
C GLY A 139 -25.42 12.37 -15.71
N ALA A 140 -26.12 12.17 -14.59
CA ALA A 140 -25.95 12.99 -13.38
C ALA A 140 -24.72 12.57 -12.58
N TYR A 141 -24.19 13.49 -11.78
CA TYR A 141 -23.07 13.21 -10.89
C TYR A 141 -23.51 12.43 -9.64
N MET A 142 -22.57 11.68 -9.07
CA MET A 142 -22.73 11.00 -7.78
C MET A 142 -22.07 11.83 -6.67
N ASN A 143 -22.82 12.74 -6.05
CA ASN A 143 -22.31 13.62 -4.99
C ASN A 143 -23.02 13.45 -3.65
N VAL A 144 -24.10 12.66 -3.58
CA VAL A 144 -24.86 12.43 -2.34
C VAL A 144 -24.03 11.57 -1.39
N LYS A 145 -23.34 12.19 -0.42
CA LYS A 145 -22.51 11.50 0.55
C LYS A 145 -23.37 10.75 1.57
N CYS A 146 -23.16 9.44 1.68
CA CYS A 146 -23.73 8.57 2.70
C CYS A 146 -22.67 8.20 3.73
N ARG A 147 -23.11 7.87 4.94
CA ARG A 147 -22.26 7.23 5.95
C ARG A 147 -22.53 5.74 5.92
N LEU A 148 -21.47 4.95 5.81
CA LEU A 148 -21.59 3.51 5.97
C LEU A 148 -21.79 3.20 7.45
N SER A 149 -22.93 2.60 7.78
CA SER A 149 -23.21 2.02 9.07
C SER A 149 -22.65 0.60 9.10
N GLY A 150 -21.69 0.36 9.98
CA GLY A 150 -21.15 -0.98 10.23
C GLY A 150 -21.83 -1.65 11.43
N SER A 151 -21.89 -2.97 11.42
CA SER A 151 -21.81 -3.71 12.67
C SER A 151 -20.34 -3.67 13.01
N SER A 152 -19.98 -3.05 14.14
CA SER A 152 -18.64 -3.20 14.68
C SER A 152 -18.50 -4.66 15.14
N ALA A 153 -18.31 -5.58 14.20
CA ALA A 153 -17.79 -6.92 14.44
C ALA A 153 -16.26 -6.87 14.52
N SER A 154 -15.70 -5.76 15.02
CA SER A 154 -14.50 -5.87 15.82
C SER A 154 -14.95 -6.44 17.15
N GLU A 155 -14.73 -7.75 17.36
CA GLU A 155 -14.59 -8.26 18.71
C GLU A 155 -13.68 -7.28 19.45
N LYS A 156 -14.24 -6.55 20.42
CA LYS A 156 -13.54 -5.47 21.14
C LYS A 156 -12.37 -5.98 22.00
N ASN A 157 -12.04 -7.27 21.90
CA ASN A 157 -11.01 -7.96 22.64
C ASN A 157 -10.07 -8.66 21.64
N GLY A 158 -8.81 -8.21 21.55
CA GLY A 158 -7.74 -8.80 20.74
C GLY A 158 -7.16 -7.89 19.65
N GLY A 159 -5.85 -8.05 19.35
CA GLY A 159 -5.12 -7.32 18.30
C GLY A 159 -5.68 -7.55 16.89
N ILE A 160 -5.34 -6.76 15.89
CA ILE A 160 -5.94 -6.76 14.54
C ILE A 160 -5.54 -7.99 13.73
N PHE A 161 -4.24 -8.30 13.70
CA PHE A 161 -3.69 -9.46 13.01
C PHE A 161 -3.22 -10.53 14.01
N VAL A 162 -2.74 -10.10 15.18
CA VAL A 162 -2.17 -10.97 16.22
C VAL A 162 -3.10 -11.21 17.41
N ASN A 163 -2.88 -12.33 18.09
CA ASN A 163 -3.62 -12.70 19.29
C ASN A 163 -3.18 -11.88 20.53
N GLU A 164 -4.09 -11.73 21.50
CA GLU A 164 -3.97 -10.79 22.63
C GLU A 164 -2.74 -11.00 23.55
N PHE A 165 -2.02 -12.12 23.42
CA PHE A 165 -0.89 -12.48 24.29
C PHE A 165 0.35 -12.92 23.50
N SER A 166 0.58 -12.34 22.31
CA SER A 166 1.66 -12.81 21.42
C SER A 166 3.06 -12.61 22.00
N GLY A 167 3.30 -11.52 22.76
CA GLY A 167 4.57 -11.25 23.45
C GLY A 167 5.79 -11.30 22.54
N LEU A 168 5.62 -10.94 21.26
CA LEU A 168 6.64 -11.10 20.23
C LEU A 168 7.76 -10.09 20.42
N ILE A 169 8.98 -10.54 20.13
CA ILE A 169 10.19 -9.71 20.18
C ILE A 169 10.51 -9.26 18.76
N VAL A 170 10.78 -7.97 18.59
CA VAL A 170 11.15 -7.37 17.30
C VAL A 170 12.63 -7.00 17.32
N THR A 171 13.43 -7.53 16.40
CA THR A 171 14.84 -7.13 16.26
C THR A 171 14.97 -5.81 15.50
N ASP A 172 16.13 -5.15 15.56
CA ASP A 172 16.40 -3.90 14.82
C ASP A 172 16.01 -3.98 13.33
N GLY A 173 16.29 -5.12 12.70
CA GLY A 173 15.96 -5.42 11.30
C GLY A 173 14.50 -5.79 11.04
N LEU A 174 13.57 -5.49 11.98
CA LEU A 174 12.14 -5.81 11.91
C LEU A 174 11.82 -7.31 11.76
N HIS A 175 12.72 -8.17 12.23
CA HIS A 175 12.43 -9.61 12.31
C HIS A 175 11.71 -9.92 13.61
N LEU A 176 10.62 -10.69 13.55
CA LEU A 176 9.86 -11.10 14.73
C LEU A 176 10.33 -12.45 15.24
N ILE A 177 10.51 -12.56 16.56
CA ILE A 177 10.97 -13.76 17.24
C ILE A 177 9.98 -14.11 18.33
N SER A 178 9.58 -15.38 18.36
CA SER A 178 8.80 -15.93 19.47
C SER A 178 9.63 -15.91 20.75
N PRO A 179 9.08 -15.43 21.88
CA PRO A 179 9.78 -15.40 23.17
C PRO A 179 10.23 -16.80 23.62
N PHE A 180 9.56 -17.88 23.19
CA PHE A 180 9.90 -19.26 23.53
C PHE A 180 11.05 -19.84 22.68
N SER A 181 11.38 -19.20 21.57
CA SER A 181 12.47 -19.62 20.67
C SER A 181 13.73 -18.77 20.80
N VAL A 182 13.74 -17.78 21.71
CA VAL A 182 14.86 -16.84 21.89
C VAL A 182 16.18 -17.56 22.14
N ALA A 183 16.19 -18.55 23.03
CA ALA A 183 17.40 -19.30 23.42
C ALA A 183 17.95 -20.19 22.29
N SER A 184 17.14 -20.52 21.28
CA SER A 184 17.52 -21.35 20.13
C SER A 184 17.58 -20.58 18.82
N ASN A 185 17.29 -19.27 18.82
CA ASN A 185 17.29 -18.46 17.61
C ASN A 185 18.72 -17.99 17.29
N PRO A 186 19.28 -18.35 16.12
CA PRO A 186 20.65 -17.98 15.76
C PRO A 186 20.85 -16.46 15.67
N LEU A 187 19.83 -15.68 15.27
CA LEU A 187 19.91 -14.22 15.24
C LEU A 187 20.09 -13.63 16.63
N PHE A 188 19.40 -14.19 17.63
CA PHE A 188 19.52 -13.72 19.02
C PHE A 188 20.90 -14.06 19.62
N MET A 189 21.47 -15.21 19.23
CA MET A 189 22.82 -15.60 19.61
C MET A 189 23.89 -14.73 18.94
N GLU A 190 23.70 -14.36 17.66
CA GLU A 190 24.59 -13.49 16.91
C GLU A 190 24.58 -12.03 17.41
N LEU A 191 23.45 -11.58 17.97
CA LEU A 191 23.29 -10.27 18.61
C LEU A 191 24.10 -10.11 19.91
N GLY A 192 24.81 -11.14 20.39
CA GLY A 192 25.81 -11.03 21.45
C GLY A 192 25.26 -10.86 22.87
N VAL A 193 23.95 -11.06 23.07
CA VAL A 193 23.21 -10.82 24.32
C VAL A 193 23.65 -11.74 25.48
N MET A 194 24.38 -12.82 25.19
CA MET A 194 24.79 -13.83 26.19
C MET A 194 26.23 -13.67 26.71
N SER A 195 26.91 -12.55 26.40
CA SER A 195 28.22 -12.27 27.01
C SER A 195 28.05 -11.43 28.28
N GLU A 196 28.55 -11.93 29.42
CA GLU A 196 28.43 -11.31 30.76
C GLU A 196 29.02 -9.87 30.86
N ASN A 197 29.62 -9.36 29.78
CA ASN A 197 30.31 -8.08 29.71
C ASN A 197 29.65 -7.05 28.78
N SER A 198 28.52 -7.34 28.12
CA SER A 198 27.86 -6.36 27.25
C SER A 198 27.12 -5.31 28.09
N ALA A 199 27.52 -4.04 27.97
CA ALA A 199 26.83 -2.93 28.63
C ALA A 199 25.47 -2.65 27.96
N THR A 200 24.44 -3.42 28.35
CA THR A 200 23.07 -3.24 27.87
C THR A 200 22.26 -2.33 28.81
N GLU A 201 21.26 -1.64 28.26
CA GLU A 201 20.21 -0.96 29.04
C GLU A 201 18.82 -1.26 28.50
N GLU A 202 17.85 -1.28 29.41
CA GLU A 202 16.44 -1.24 29.08
C GLU A 202 15.99 0.23 29.02
N LEU A 203 15.44 0.65 27.87
CA LEU A 203 14.84 1.97 27.66
C LEU A 203 13.35 1.82 27.37
N THR A 204 12.56 2.74 27.92
CA THR A 204 11.16 2.90 27.55
C THR A 204 11.04 4.03 26.52
N LEU A 205 10.54 3.71 25.34
CA LEU A 205 10.47 4.61 24.19
C LEU A 205 9.01 4.78 23.76
N ASN A 206 8.62 6.02 23.48
CA ASN A 206 7.28 6.32 23.01
C ASN A 206 7.30 6.49 21.49
N VAL A 207 6.36 5.84 20.81
CA VAL A 207 6.24 5.81 19.36
C VAL A 207 4.87 6.36 18.97
N GLY A 208 4.86 7.43 18.19
CA GLY A 208 3.66 7.98 17.56
C GLY A 208 3.66 7.73 16.05
N VAL A 209 2.72 8.39 15.37
CA VAL A 209 2.54 8.27 13.90
C VAL A 209 3.78 8.70 13.12
N ASP A 210 4.45 9.78 13.55
CA ASP A 210 5.67 10.28 12.91
C ASP A 210 6.83 9.28 13.02
N GLU A 211 7.03 8.67 14.19
CA GLU A 211 8.04 7.63 14.39
C GLU A 211 7.73 6.40 13.54
N VAL A 212 6.49 5.93 13.49
CA VAL A 212 6.09 4.78 12.65
C VAL A 212 6.31 5.06 11.17
N LEU A 213 5.97 6.25 10.69
CA LEU A 213 6.20 6.63 9.30
C LEU A 213 7.68 6.70 8.96
N ASN A 214 8.50 7.20 9.88
CA ASN A 214 9.96 7.17 9.73
C ASN A 214 10.51 5.74 9.78
N LEU A 215 9.92 4.86 10.59
CA LEU A 215 10.30 3.45 10.65
C LEU A 215 10.00 2.75 9.33
N LEU A 216 8.79 2.93 8.78
CA LEU A 216 8.39 2.41 7.47
C LEU A 216 9.35 2.91 6.39
N LYS A 217 9.63 4.22 6.35
CA LYS A 217 10.62 4.81 5.46
C LYS A 217 11.95 4.07 5.53
N ARG A 218 12.55 4.00 6.72
CA ARG A 218 13.89 3.44 6.92
C ARG A 218 13.93 1.95 6.59
N SER A 219 12.82 1.22 6.74
CA SER A 219 12.73 -0.19 6.36
C SER A 219 12.99 -0.47 4.87
N PHE A 220 12.91 0.55 3.99
CA PHE A 220 13.24 0.40 2.56
C PHE A 220 14.73 0.54 2.25
N VAL A 221 15.50 1.18 3.13
CA VAL A 221 16.88 1.62 2.83
C VAL A 221 17.91 1.24 3.88
N SER A 222 17.48 0.86 5.10
CA SER A 222 18.35 0.49 6.21
C SER A 222 18.05 -0.90 6.74
N LYS A 223 19.10 -1.56 7.24
CA LYS A 223 19.04 -2.83 7.98
C LYS A 223 18.87 -2.64 9.50
N LYS A 224 18.90 -1.38 9.97
CA LYS A 224 18.79 -1.00 11.39
C LYS A 224 17.74 0.10 11.64
N PRO A 225 16.51 -0.04 11.08
CA PRO A 225 15.54 1.04 11.10
C PRO A 225 15.03 1.41 12.50
N LEU A 226 15.03 0.50 13.50
CA LEU A 226 14.58 0.84 14.87
C LEU A 226 15.62 1.71 15.58
N THR A 227 16.90 1.34 15.54
CA THR A 227 18.00 2.16 16.08
C THR A 227 17.94 3.57 15.50
N GLU A 228 17.84 3.62 14.20
CA GLU A 228 17.86 4.83 13.43
C GLU A 228 16.65 5.74 13.68
N THR A 229 15.47 5.16 13.87
CA THR A 229 14.25 5.91 14.15
C THR A 229 14.16 6.34 15.61
N LEU A 230 14.46 5.44 16.54
CA LEU A 230 14.15 5.63 17.96
C LEU A 230 15.32 6.22 18.77
N LEU A 231 16.57 5.97 18.37
CA LEU A 231 17.76 6.51 19.05
C LEU A 231 18.32 7.76 18.33
N GLY A 232 17.63 8.25 17.30
CA GLY A 232 17.97 9.51 16.62
C GLY A 232 19.25 9.46 15.78
N HIS A 233 19.75 8.27 15.43
CA HIS A 233 20.87 8.15 14.52
C HIS A 233 20.40 8.50 13.10
N ASN A 234 20.78 9.68 12.61
CA ASN A 234 20.82 9.94 11.18
C ASN A 234 22.15 9.42 10.68
N PRO A 235 22.26 8.18 10.16
CA PRO A 235 23.45 7.85 9.40
C PRO A 235 23.60 8.94 8.35
N LYS A 236 24.82 9.47 8.19
CA LYS A 236 25.12 10.29 7.01
C LYS A 236 24.60 9.48 5.81
N PRO A 237 23.87 10.09 4.86
CA PRO A 237 23.52 9.40 3.63
C PRO A 237 24.85 8.92 3.07
N GLU A 238 25.08 7.64 3.21
CA GLU A 238 26.23 7.01 2.65
C GLU A 238 25.91 7.09 1.16
N LEU A 239 26.52 8.08 0.49
CA LEU A 239 26.61 8.17 -0.96
C LEU A 239 27.41 6.94 -1.40
N LEU A 240 26.80 5.77 -1.26
CA LEU A 240 27.33 4.52 -1.74
C LEU A 240 27.10 4.58 -3.23
N SER A 241 28.19 5.00 -3.88
CA SER A 241 28.55 4.77 -5.27
C SER A 241 27.73 3.62 -5.85
N ASN A 242 27.12 3.85 -7.02
CA ASN A 242 26.51 2.88 -7.91
C ASN A 242 27.23 1.52 -7.87
N ALA A 243 26.94 0.72 -6.84
CA ALA A 243 27.37 -0.65 -6.76
C ALA A 243 26.43 -1.33 -7.73
N ASN A 244 26.97 -1.57 -8.93
CA ASN A 244 26.29 -2.15 -10.07
C ASN A 244 25.25 -3.18 -9.60
N LEU A 245 23.97 -2.83 -9.72
CA LEU A 245 22.86 -3.79 -9.73
C LEU A 245 22.93 -4.61 -11.03
N ASN A 246 24.09 -5.22 -11.29
CA ASN A 246 24.26 -6.25 -12.31
C ASN A 246 23.92 -7.62 -11.73
N GLN A 247 23.06 -7.68 -10.72
CA GLN A 247 22.27 -8.89 -10.51
C GLN A 247 21.26 -8.92 -11.64
N ARG A 248 21.69 -9.56 -12.74
CA ARG A 248 20.85 -10.00 -13.84
C ARG A 248 19.72 -10.81 -13.21
N ILE A 249 18.58 -10.17 -12.95
CA ILE A 249 17.36 -10.86 -12.54
C ILE A 249 17.17 -11.91 -13.62
N ARG A 250 17.42 -13.19 -13.30
CA ARG A 250 17.02 -14.28 -14.18
C ARG A 250 15.51 -14.27 -14.13
N SER A 251 14.91 -13.62 -15.13
CA SER A 251 13.49 -13.70 -15.43
C SER A 251 13.21 -15.15 -15.84
N GLU A 252 13.06 -16.03 -14.87
CA GLU A 252 12.21 -17.19 -15.07
C GLU A 252 10.80 -16.61 -15.22
N SER A 253 10.20 -16.82 -16.40
CA SER A 253 8.81 -16.46 -16.67
C SER A 253 7.95 -16.86 -15.47
N LEU A 254 7.06 -15.97 -15.03
CA LEU A 254 6.06 -16.25 -14.00
C LEU A 254 5.07 -17.28 -14.55
N MET A 255 5.50 -18.53 -14.67
CA MET A 255 4.61 -19.67 -14.86
C MET A 255 3.98 -19.91 -13.48
N LEU A 256 2.84 -19.25 -13.25
CA LEU A 256 1.97 -19.55 -12.11
C LEU A 256 1.51 -21.00 -12.28
N GLY A 257 2.11 -21.89 -11.50
CA GLY A 257 1.75 -23.30 -11.43
C GLY A 257 0.35 -23.46 -10.84
N GLY A 258 -0.63 -23.54 -11.72
CA GLY A 258 -1.94 -24.14 -11.47
C GLY A 258 -2.31 -24.92 -12.73
N ASP A 259 -2.81 -26.14 -12.57
CA ASP A 259 -3.27 -26.97 -13.69
C ASP A 259 -4.31 -26.21 -14.52
N MET A 260 -3.86 -25.57 -15.61
CA MET A 260 -4.72 -24.92 -16.57
C MET A 260 -4.84 -25.81 -17.79
N ILE A 261 -6.08 -26.26 -18.02
CA ILE A 261 -6.58 -26.79 -19.27
C ILE A 261 -6.05 -25.89 -20.41
N LEU A 262 -5.46 -26.51 -21.42
CA LEU A 262 -4.94 -25.87 -22.63
C LEU A 262 -6.02 -25.02 -23.30
N ILE A 263 -6.05 -23.73 -22.97
CA ILE A 263 -6.61 -22.69 -23.81
C ILE A 263 -5.41 -21.83 -24.17
N GLU A 264 -5.03 -21.85 -25.44
CA GLU A 264 -4.01 -20.98 -26.00
C GLU A 264 -4.51 -19.52 -25.92
N GLU A 265 -4.39 -18.90 -24.75
CA GLU A 265 -4.52 -17.44 -24.65
C GLU A 265 -3.25 -16.83 -25.25
N GLU A 266 -3.40 -16.11 -26.36
CA GLU A 266 -2.30 -15.33 -26.94
C GLU A 266 -1.71 -14.43 -25.85
N GLU A 267 -0.45 -14.69 -25.44
CA GLU A 267 0.27 -13.84 -24.52
C GLU A 267 0.28 -12.40 -25.06
N LYS A 268 -0.55 -11.53 -24.46
CA LYS A 268 -0.63 -10.12 -24.85
C LYS A 268 0.69 -9.43 -24.50
N LYS A 269 1.38 -8.95 -25.53
CA LYS A 269 2.69 -8.28 -25.41
C LYS A 269 2.51 -6.77 -25.40
N ILE A 270 2.95 -6.12 -24.32
CA ILE A 270 3.10 -4.66 -24.28
C ILE A 270 4.34 -4.28 -25.09
N SER A 271 4.18 -3.37 -26.05
CA SER A 271 5.26 -2.91 -26.91
C SER A 271 5.81 -1.56 -26.41
N VAL A 272 7.11 -1.50 -26.16
CA VAL A 272 7.79 -0.29 -25.69
C VAL A 272 8.95 0.04 -26.61
N LYS A 273 9.00 1.27 -27.11
CA LYS A 273 10.10 1.75 -27.95
C LYS A 273 11.15 2.44 -27.07
N LEU A 274 12.37 1.92 -27.06
CA LEU A 274 13.46 2.47 -26.24
C LEU A 274 14.43 3.29 -27.09
N THR A 275 14.74 4.49 -26.61
CA THR A 275 15.88 5.28 -27.09
C THR A 275 17.05 5.05 -26.14
N VAL A 276 18.15 4.49 -26.65
CA VAL A 276 19.30 4.08 -25.83
C VAL A 276 20.58 4.79 -26.24
N SER A 277 21.38 5.19 -25.26
CA SER A 277 22.74 5.68 -25.50
C SER A 277 23.71 4.50 -25.45
N ARG A 278 24.19 4.07 -26.62
CA ARG A 278 25.12 2.94 -26.71
C ARG A 278 26.47 3.22 -26.06
N SER A 279 26.95 4.47 -26.10
CA SER A 279 28.23 4.85 -25.50
C SER A 279 28.18 4.87 -23.97
N ARG A 280 27.01 5.19 -23.38
CA ARG A 280 26.81 5.20 -21.93
C ARG A 280 26.17 3.92 -21.39
N ASN A 281 25.68 3.04 -22.26
CA ASN A 281 24.92 1.84 -21.92
C ASN A 281 23.71 2.12 -21.00
N ILE A 282 22.94 3.17 -21.32
CA ILE A 282 21.74 3.57 -20.58
C ILE A 282 20.52 3.69 -21.50
N VAL A 283 19.33 3.47 -20.95
CA VAL A 283 18.07 3.89 -21.58
C VAL A 283 17.91 5.38 -21.34
N CYS A 284 17.82 6.18 -22.41
CA CYS A 284 17.59 7.62 -22.29
C CYS A 284 16.13 7.90 -21.94
N TYR A 285 15.22 7.31 -22.71
CA TYR A 285 13.79 7.30 -22.43
C TYR A 285 13.10 6.19 -23.24
N ALA A 286 11.90 5.85 -22.82
CA ALA A 286 10.98 4.98 -23.53
C ALA A 286 9.80 5.80 -24.09
N GLU A 287 9.29 5.39 -25.24
CA GLU A 287 8.01 5.82 -25.80
C GLU A 287 7.05 4.62 -25.69
N ALA A 288 5.90 4.83 -25.06
CA ALA A 288 4.89 3.77 -24.90
C ALA A 288 3.47 4.33 -24.92
N GLU A 289 2.51 3.46 -25.24
CA GLU A 289 1.08 3.75 -25.22
C GLU A 289 0.49 3.56 -23.81
N GLU A 290 -0.83 3.64 -23.68
CA GLU A 290 -1.50 3.65 -22.37
C GLU A 290 -1.34 2.35 -21.60
N ASP A 291 -1.21 1.21 -22.28
CA ASP A 291 -1.11 -0.10 -21.64
C ASP A 291 0.11 -0.18 -20.71
N PHE A 292 1.28 0.25 -21.19
CA PHE A 292 2.50 0.30 -20.41
C PHE A 292 2.42 1.35 -19.30
N VAL A 293 1.84 2.52 -19.58
CA VAL A 293 1.73 3.57 -18.56
C VAL A 293 0.71 3.22 -17.48
N ASN A 294 -0.40 2.58 -17.85
CA ASN A 294 -1.36 2.02 -16.90
C ASN A 294 -0.70 0.96 -16.01
N LEU A 295 0.20 0.13 -16.57
CA LEU A 295 0.99 -0.82 -15.79
C LEU A 295 1.89 -0.11 -14.78
N LEU A 296 2.65 0.90 -15.23
CA LEU A 296 3.52 1.68 -14.35
C LEU A 296 2.72 2.40 -13.26
N PHE A 297 1.64 3.11 -13.61
CA PHE A 297 0.76 3.75 -12.63
C PHE A 297 0.12 2.74 -11.67
N GLY A 298 -0.21 1.54 -12.15
CA GLY A 298 -0.68 0.44 -11.32
C GLY A 298 0.26 0.10 -10.16
N PHE A 299 1.58 0.32 -10.27
CA PHE A 299 2.51 0.07 -9.17
C PHE A 299 2.19 0.87 -7.90
N LEU A 300 1.54 2.03 -8.03
CA LEU A 300 1.11 2.86 -6.90
C LEU A 300 -0.05 2.21 -6.13
N THR A 301 -0.80 1.31 -6.75
CA THR A 301 -1.97 0.69 -6.11
C THR A 301 -1.66 -0.66 -5.48
N VAL A 302 -0.49 -1.23 -5.78
CA VAL A 302 -0.09 -2.55 -5.26
C VAL A 302 0.34 -2.45 -3.80
N PRO A 303 -0.24 -3.28 -2.91
CA PRO A 303 0.21 -3.41 -1.52
C PRO A 303 1.65 -3.88 -1.39
N LEU A 304 2.37 -3.36 -0.40
CA LEU A 304 3.78 -3.65 -0.19
C LEU A 304 4.08 -5.15 -0.03
N GLY A 305 3.24 -5.90 0.67
CA GLY A 305 3.41 -7.34 0.88
C GLY A 305 3.39 -8.13 -0.42
N PHE A 306 2.55 -7.73 -1.39
CA PHE A 306 2.55 -8.33 -2.72
C PHE A 306 3.87 -8.06 -3.45
N ILE A 307 4.38 -6.83 -3.37
CA ILE A 307 5.67 -6.45 -3.98
C ILE A 307 6.79 -7.29 -3.38
N VAL A 308 6.88 -7.34 -2.04
CA VAL A 308 7.95 -8.06 -1.33
C VAL A 308 7.91 -9.56 -1.62
N LYS A 309 6.72 -10.17 -1.67
CA LYS A 309 6.54 -11.58 -2.09
C LYS A 309 7.20 -11.86 -3.44
N HIS A 310 7.00 -10.97 -4.43
CA HIS A 310 7.47 -11.19 -5.80
C HIS A 310 8.92 -10.75 -6.04
N MET A 311 9.55 -10.05 -5.10
CA MET A 311 10.98 -9.71 -5.17
C MET A 311 11.92 -10.92 -4.97
N ARG A 312 11.38 -12.13 -4.66
CA ARG A 312 12.11 -13.42 -4.63
C ARG A 312 13.50 -13.35 -3.97
N GLU A 313 13.57 -12.80 -2.76
CA GLU A 313 14.81 -12.66 -1.98
C GLU A 313 15.94 -11.85 -2.63
N ALA A 314 15.67 -11.10 -3.70
CA ALA A 314 16.61 -10.11 -4.21
C ALA A 314 17.01 -9.21 -3.03
N SER A 315 18.32 -9.00 -2.83
CA SER A 315 18.82 -8.30 -1.65
C SER A 315 18.24 -6.88 -1.62
N SER A 316 17.20 -6.68 -0.82
CA SER A 316 16.64 -5.36 -0.59
C SER A 316 17.69 -4.55 0.18
N LYS A 317 17.84 -3.26 -0.15
CA LYS A 317 18.75 -2.37 0.61
C LYS A 317 18.31 -2.24 2.06
N GLY A 318 16.99 -2.21 2.30
CA GLY A 318 16.37 -2.16 3.61
C GLY A 318 16.09 -3.53 4.22
N CYS A 319 15.13 -3.63 5.13
CA CYS A 319 14.81 -4.87 5.86
C CYS A 319 13.34 -5.29 5.78
N ILE A 320 12.53 -4.66 4.93
CA ILE A 320 11.11 -5.00 4.79
C ILE A 320 10.88 -6.48 4.41
N ASP A 321 11.84 -7.11 3.72
CA ASP A 321 11.83 -8.55 3.42
C ASP A 321 11.86 -9.42 4.68
N GLN A 322 12.52 -8.95 5.75
CA GLN A 322 12.59 -9.67 7.03
C GLN A 322 11.24 -9.62 7.75
N LEU A 323 10.51 -8.51 7.64
CA LEU A 323 9.15 -8.42 8.17
C LEU A 323 8.21 -9.40 7.46
N TYR A 324 8.27 -9.46 6.13
CA TYR A 324 7.48 -10.41 5.35
C TYR A 324 7.82 -11.87 5.71
N LYS A 325 9.11 -12.22 5.76
CA LYS A 325 9.59 -13.55 6.19
C LYS A 325 9.12 -13.90 7.60
N SER A 326 9.15 -12.92 8.50
CA SER A 326 8.66 -13.11 9.87
C SER A 326 7.19 -13.52 9.87
N VAL A 327 6.32 -12.88 9.07
CA VAL A 327 4.91 -13.30 8.95
C VAL A 327 4.80 -14.71 8.36
N GLN A 328 5.61 -15.02 7.36
CA GLN A 328 5.62 -16.34 6.71
C GLN A 328 5.96 -17.47 7.70
N ASP A 329 7.00 -17.27 8.50
CA ASP A 329 7.55 -18.26 9.43
C ASP A 329 6.84 -18.27 10.79
N LEU A 330 6.04 -17.24 11.11
CA LEU A 330 5.32 -17.16 12.37
C LEU A 330 4.29 -18.29 12.48
N ASP A 331 4.29 -18.94 13.65
CA ASP A 331 3.31 -19.97 14.00
C ASP A 331 1.89 -19.40 14.03
N GLU A 332 0.93 -20.18 13.56
CA GLU A 332 -0.48 -19.81 13.48
C GLU A 332 -1.06 -19.42 14.84
N GLN A 333 -0.53 -19.93 15.96
CA GLN A 333 -0.99 -19.61 17.32
C GLN A 333 -0.82 -18.12 17.68
N TYR A 334 0.07 -17.39 16.99
CA TYR A 334 0.28 -15.96 17.22
C TYR A 334 -0.67 -15.07 16.41
N LEU A 335 -1.30 -15.63 15.38
CA LEU A 335 -2.19 -14.93 14.47
C LEU A 335 -3.65 -15.23 14.80
N LYS A 336 -4.53 -14.27 14.49
CA LYS A 336 -5.97 -14.46 14.71
C LYS A 336 -6.56 -15.61 13.90
N SER A 337 -6.09 -15.78 12.68
CA SER A 337 -6.45 -16.91 11.83
C SER A 337 -5.56 -16.99 10.59
N ASN A 338 -5.65 -18.11 9.89
CA ASN A 338 -4.99 -18.29 8.58
C ASN A 338 -5.47 -17.29 7.52
N TYR A 339 -6.69 -16.75 7.66
CA TYR A 339 -7.17 -15.66 6.83
C TYR A 339 -6.37 -14.36 7.05
N HIS A 340 -6.05 -14.01 8.31
CA HIS A 340 -5.24 -12.82 8.60
C HIS A 340 -3.79 -13.00 8.12
N LYS A 341 -3.25 -14.23 8.22
CA LYS A 341 -1.93 -14.57 7.63
C LYS A 341 -1.94 -14.36 6.12
N ASP A 342 -2.97 -14.86 5.44
CA ASP A 342 -3.11 -14.74 3.99
C ASP A 342 -3.24 -13.28 3.52
N ILE A 343 -3.99 -12.44 4.25
CA ILE A 343 -4.07 -11.00 3.97
C ILE A 343 -2.68 -10.33 3.95
N LEU A 344 -1.78 -10.72 4.84
CA LEU A 344 -0.45 -10.11 4.97
C LEU A 344 0.52 -10.62 3.89
N LEU A 345 0.45 -11.90 3.54
CA LEU A 345 1.34 -12.55 2.58
C LEU A 345 0.87 -12.41 1.13
N ASN A 346 -0.45 -12.36 0.92
CA ASN A 346 -1.12 -12.27 -0.38
C ASN A 346 -2.13 -11.11 -0.42
N PRO A 347 -1.72 -9.88 -0.05
CA PRO A 347 -2.64 -8.76 -0.05
C PRO A 347 -3.17 -8.50 -1.47
N LYS A 348 -4.49 -8.36 -1.56
CA LYS A 348 -5.20 -8.07 -2.81
C LYS A 348 -5.33 -6.56 -3.03
N LEU A 349 -5.55 -6.16 -4.28
CA LEU A 349 -5.90 -4.77 -4.58
C LEU A 349 -7.24 -4.41 -3.96
N TYR A 350 -7.49 -3.12 -3.77
CA TYR A 350 -8.84 -2.66 -3.44
C TYR A 350 -9.80 -2.98 -4.60
N PRO A 351 -11.06 -3.40 -4.34
CA PRO A 351 -11.98 -3.77 -5.40
C PRO A 351 -12.15 -2.67 -6.47
N GLY A 352 -12.03 -3.04 -7.74
CA GLY A 352 -12.13 -2.11 -8.87
C GLY A 352 -10.82 -1.40 -9.22
N PHE A 353 -9.67 -1.83 -8.69
CA PHE A 353 -8.37 -1.28 -9.05
C PHE A 353 -7.67 -2.10 -10.14
N CYS A 354 -7.91 -3.41 -10.21
CA CYS A 354 -7.44 -4.30 -11.27
C CYS A 354 -8.18 -4.02 -12.59
N TYR A 355 -7.49 -4.14 -13.72
CA TYR A 355 -8.06 -3.98 -15.06
C TYR A 355 -7.61 -5.13 -15.96
N GLU A 356 -8.19 -5.26 -17.14
CA GLU A 356 -7.84 -6.32 -18.08
C GLU A 356 -6.35 -6.29 -18.42
N ASN A 357 -5.72 -7.46 -18.46
CA ASN A 357 -4.30 -7.61 -18.78
C ASN A 357 -3.36 -6.97 -17.74
N TYR A 358 -3.77 -6.94 -16.46
CA TYR A 358 -2.90 -6.53 -15.36
C TYR A 358 -1.71 -7.50 -15.21
N LEU A 359 -0.59 -7.18 -15.85
CA LEU A 359 0.58 -8.08 -15.95
C LEU A 359 1.23 -8.44 -14.61
N LEU A 360 0.90 -7.74 -13.52
CA LEU A 360 1.44 -8.03 -12.20
C LEU A 360 0.82 -9.27 -11.56
N GLY A 361 -0.33 -9.76 -12.07
CA GLY A 361 -1.01 -10.93 -11.49
C GLY A 361 -1.60 -10.68 -10.10
N VAL A 362 -1.75 -9.42 -9.69
CA VAL A 362 -2.47 -9.08 -8.44
C VAL A 362 -3.97 -9.18 -8.70
N GLU A 363 -4.65 -9.90 -7.83
CA GLU A 363 -6.11 -10.00 -7.87
C GLU A 363 -6.76 -8.80 -7.17
N ASP A 364 -7.96 -8.45 -7.64
CA ASP A 364 -8.85 -7.57 -6.90
C ASP A 364 -9.37 -8.24 -5.63
N GLY A 365 -9.51 -7.44 -4.59
CA GLY A 365 -10.20 -7.82 -3.37
C GLY A 365 -11.67 -8.11 -3.61
N SER A 366 -12.28 -8.80 -2.64
CA SER A 366 -13.72 -9.10 -2.69
C SER A 366 -14.57 -7.83 -2.69
N VAL A 367 -15.45 -7.67 -3.68
CA VAL A 367 -16.41 -6.56 -3.72
C VAL A 367 -17.44 -6.74 -2.61
N ALA A 368 -17.52 -5.77 -1.69
CA ALA A 368 -18.54 -5.76 -0.66
C ALA A 368 -19.95 -5.62 -1.27
N SER A 369 -20.93 -6.33 -0.71
CA SER A 369 -22.34 -6.11 -1.04
C SER A 369 -22.87 -4.97 -0.20
N TYR A 370 -23.19 -3.84 -0.84
CA TYR A 370 -23.76 -2.68 -0.17
C TYR A 370 -25.28 -2.72 -0.23
N TYR A 371 -25.93 -2.29 0.86
CA TYR A 371 -27.37 -2.19 0.96
C TYR A 371 -27.72 -0.78 1.40
N TYR A 372 -28.50 -0.09 0.57
CA TYR A 372 -29.15 1.16 0.96
C TYR A 372 -30.59 0.85 1.32
N ALA A 373 -31.02 1.25 2.50
CA ALA A 373 -32.40 1.05 2.93
C ALA A 373 -32.97 2.34 3.52
N PHE A 374 -34.27 2.51 3.37
CA PHE A 374 -34.97 3.66 3.93
C PHE A 374 -36.33 3.25 4.50
N TRP A 375 -36.77 3.95 5.54
CA TRP A 375 -38.04 3.69 6.20
C TRP A 375 -38.62 4.97 6.78
N ASN A 376 -39.92 4.93 7.07
CA ASN A 376 -40.57 6.00 7.81
C ASN A 376 -40.61 5.61 9.29
N GLU A 377 -40.06 6.47 10.13
CA GLU A 377 -40.07 6.34 11.58
C GLU A 377 -40.73 7.60 12.16
N GLU A 378 -41.94 7.44 12.73
CA GLU A 378 -42.70 8.53 13.36
C GLU A 378 -42.91 9.75 12.43
N GLY A 379 -43.12 9.52 11.14
CA GLY A 379 -43.31 10.59 10.14
C GLY A 379 -42.02 11.20 9.61
N ARG A 380 -40.85 10.70 10.03
CA ARG A 380 -39.54 11.11 9.52
C ARG A 380 -38.95 10.02 8.63
N LEU A 381 -38.44 10.44 7.47
CA LEU A 381 -37.70 9.55 6.59
C LEU A 381 -36.31 9.30 7.18
N ARG A 382 -35.98 8.02 7.33
CA ARG A 382 -34.68 7.51 7.76
C ARG A 382 -34.06 6.70 6.63
N ASP A 383 -32.74 6.71 6.58
CA ASP A 383 -31.95 5.93 5.65
C ASP A 383 -30.72 5.32 6.33
N ILE A 384 -30.22 4.24 5.72
CA ILE A 384 -29.00 3.56 6.13
C ILE A 384 -28.30 3.01 4.91
N LEU A 385 -26.98 3.16 4.86
CA LEU A 385 -26.10 2.40 3.97
C LEU A 385 -25.33 1.41 4.85
N THR A 386 -25.35 0.12 4.53
CA THR A 386 -24.69 -0.92 5.33
C THR A 386 -24.21 -2.07 4.45
N THR A 387 -23.19 -2.81 4.88
CA THR A 387 -22.82 -4.12 4.31
C THR A 387 -23.47 -5.28 5.08
N ASP A 388 -24.00 -5.02 6.28
CA ASP A 388 -24.69 -5.98 7.14
C ASP A 388 -26.21 -5.80 7.08
N LYS A 389 -26.88 -6.75 6.43
CA LYS A 389 -28.35 -6.81 6.34
C LYS A 389 -29.04 -6.84 7.70
N LYS A 390 -28.38 -7.32 8.76
CA LYS A 390 -28.98 -7.41 10.10
C LYS A 390 -29.25 -6.04 10.72
N LEU A 391 -28.58 -4.99 10.25
CA LEU A 391 -28.80 -3.62 10.70
C LEU A 391 -30.03 -2.98 10.07
N ILE A 392 -30.61 -3.61 9.04
CA ILE A 392 -31.73 -3.05 8.28
C ILE A 392 -33.04 -3.41 9.01
N PRO A 393 -33.85 -2.42 9.43
CA PRO A 393 -35.15 -2.69 10.03
C PRO A 393 -36.07 -3.47 9.08
N SER A 394 -36.89 -4.37 9.61
CA SER A 394 -37.81 -5.19 8.81
C SER A 394 -38.84 -4.37 8.03
N VAL A 395 -39.15 -3.16 8.49
CA VAL A 395 -40.07 -2.21 7.83
C VAL A 395 -39.43 -1.42 6.69
N ALA A 396 -38.10 -1.53 6.52
CA ALA A 396 -37.37 -0.73 5.55
C ALA A 396 -37.47 -1.30 4.14
N VAL A 397 -37.54 -0.40 3.16
CA VAL A 397 -37.36 -0.73 1.75
C VAL A 397 -35.87 -0.80 1.48
N MET A 398 -35.38 -2.00 1.13
CA MET A 398 -33.97 -2.28 0.90
C MET A 398 -33.64 -2.32 -0.60
N VAL A 399 -32.49 -1.76 -0.94
CA VAL A 399 -31.92 -1.70 -2.29
C VAL A 399 -30.50 -2.24 -2.24
N PRO A 400 -30.22 -3.39 -2.88
CA PRO A 400 -28.84 -3.84 -3.05
C PRO A 400 -28.14 -2.93 -4.07
N LEU A 401 -26.99 -2.40 -3.69
CA LEU A 401 -26.17 -1.51 -4.50
C LEU A 401 -24.92 -2.24 -5.04
N LYS A 402 -24.48 -1.83 -6.22
CA LYS A 402 -23.23 -2.26 -6.87
C LYS A 402 -22.25 -1.09 -6.90
N LEU A 403 -20.99 -1.38 -6.62
CA LEU A 403 -19.92 -0.39 -6.77
C LEU A 403 -19.71 -0.09 -8.27
N LEU A 404 -19.74 1.18 -8.62
CA LEU A 404 -19.46 1.67 -9.96
C LEU A 404 -17.95 1.74 -10.15
N ASP A 405 -17.44 1.01 -11.14
CA ASP A 405 -16.05 1.14 -11.56
C ASP A 405 -15.83 2.53 -12.15
N SER A 406 -14.82 3.24 -11.62
CA SER A 406 -14.47 4.59 -12.04
C SER A 406 -13.51 4.62 -13.24
N LYS A 407 -12.96 3.45 -13.61
CA LYS A 407 -12.11 3.26 -14.78
C LYS A 407 -12.81 2.41 -15.84
N ASN A 408 -12.21 2.36 -17.03
CA ASN A 408 -12.63 1.41 -18.05
C ASN A 408 -11.93 0.04 -17.83
N PRO A 409 -12.33 -1.01 -18.55
CA PRO A 409 -11.66 -2.30 -18.45
C PRO A 409 -10.17 -2.29 -18.84
N HIS A 410 -9.67 -1.24 -19.50
CA HIS A 410 -8.30 -1.16 -20.00
C HIS A 410 -7.35 -0.30 -19.13
N GLY A 411 -7.84 0.26 -18.01
CA GLY A 411 -7.02 0.97 -17.03
C GLY A 411 -7.42 2.44 -16.79
N TYR A 412 -6.47 3.22 -16.29
CA TYR A 412 -6.71 4.58 -15.77
C TYR A 412 -6.70 5.67 -16.85
N LEU A 413 -5.96 5.44 -17.93
CA LEU A 413 -5.75 6.38 -19.02
C LEU A 413 -6.80 6.24 -20.13
N LYS A 414 -7.08 7.35 -20.82
CA LYS A 414 -7.85 7.41 -22.07
C LYS A 414 -6.96 7.00 -23.24
N GLY A 415 -7.47 6.07 -24.05
CA GLY A 415 -6.80 5.63 -25.29
C GLY A 415 -6.60 6.79 -26.27
N SER A 416 -5.48 6.78 -27.00
CA SER A 416 -4.98 7.71 -28.05
C SER A 416 -3.80 8.65 -27.68
N SER A 417 -3.04 8.39 -26.61
CA SER A 417 -1.87 9.16 -26.17
C SER A 417 -0.59 8.30 -26.13
N VAL A 418 0.50 8.82 -26.69
CA VAL A 418 1.85 8.26 -26.50
C VAL A 418 2.56 9.03 -25.41
N PHE A 419 3.28 8.33 -24.54
CA PHE A 419 4.00 8.90 -23.41
C PHE A 419 5.50 8.69 -23.53
N MET A 420 6.25 9.69 -23.08
CA MET A 420 7.68 9.58 -22.82
C MET A 420 7.88 9.18 -21.36
N ILE A 421 8.66 8.13 -21.13
CA ILE A 421 9.03 7.61 -19.81
C ILE A 421 10.54 7.68 -19.67
N THR A 422 11.03 8.41 -18.66
CA THR A 422 12.47 8.44 -18.34
C THR A 422 12.89 7.22 -17.53
N ASP A 423 14.20 6.94 -17.46
CA ASP A 423 14.77 5.90 -16.58
C ASP A 423 14.44 6.14 -15.08
N LYS A 424 14.19 7.39 -14.69
CA LYS A 424 13.73 7.78 -13.35
C LYS A 424 12.20 7.69 -13.18
N LEU A 425 11.48 7.02 -14.06
CA LEU A 425 10.01 6.87 -14.08
C LEU A 425 9.21 8.18 -14.08
N ILE A 426 9.80 9.27 -14.58
CA ILE A 426 9.03 10.47 -14.93
C ILE A 426 8.27 10.18 -16.23
N ILE A 427 6.95 10.35 -16.20
CA ILE A 427 6.04 10.08 -17.32
C ILE A 427 5.40 11.39 -17.78
N ARG A 428 5.45 11.66 -19.09
CA ARG A 428 4.81 12.83 -19.70
C ARG A 428 4.17 12.47 -21.03
N PRO A 429 2.98 13.00 -21.36
CA PRO A 429 2.41 12.83 -22.69
C PRO A 429 3.30 13.51 -23.73
N ILE A 430 3.55 12.84 -24.85
CA ILE A 430 4.33 13.40 -25.97
C ILE A 430 3.41 14.35 -26.72
N SER A 431 3.76 15.63 -26.75
CA SER A 431 3.10 16.58 -27.64
C SER A 431 3.76 16.56 -29.03
N PRO A 432 2.99 16.61 -30.13
CA PRO A 432 3.53 16.67 -31.49
C PRO A 432 4.53 17.82 -31.72
N LEU A 433 4.45 18.89 -30.93
CA LEU A 433 5.37 20.03 -31.00
C LEU A 433 6.79 19.68 -30.52
N TRP A 434 6.94 18.67 -29.67
CA TRP A 434 8.24 18.24 -29.12
C TRP A 434 9.07 17.42 -30.11
N LEU A 435 8.41 16.73 -31.05
CA LEU A 435 9.09 15.99 -32.12
C LEU A 435 9.93 16.92 -33.03
N PHE A 436 9.55 18.18 -33.17
CA PHE A 436 10.31 19.18 -33.93
C PHE A 436 11.48 19.80 -33.16
N GLY A 437 11.52 19.68 -31.82
CA GLY A 437 12.56 20.27 -30.98
C GLY A 437 13.77 19.34 -30.75
N PHE A 438 13.55 18.02 -30.75
CA PHE A 438 14.59 17.03 -30.42
C PHE A 438 15.58 16.76 -31.55
N GLU A 439 15.25 17.07 -32.82
CA GLU A 439 16.26 17.04 -33.90
C GLU A 439 17.34 18.13 -33.74
N ARG A 440 17.14 19.11 -32.84
CA ARG A 440 18.09 20.23 -32.62
C ARG A 440 18.76 20.29 -31.26
N ALA A 441 18.30 19.53 -30.26
CA ALA A 441 18.85 19.59 -28.91
C ALA A 441 19.62 18.31 -28.58
N ASN A 442 20.95 18.40 -28.70
CA ASN A 442 21.89 17.42 -28.18
C ASN A 442 21.62 17.06 -26.72
N CYS A 443 21.89 15.80 -26.39
CA CYS A 443 21.80 15.17 -25.09
C CYS A 443 22.39 16.00 -23.93
N THR A 444 21.56 16.76 -23.21
CA THR A 444 21.80 17.14 -21.81
C THR A 444 20.47 17.30 -21.09
N LEU A 445 20.04 16.26 -20.39
CA LEU A 445 19.07 16.32 -19.30
C LEU A 445 19.74 15.58 -18.12
N ASP A 446 20.27 16.35 -17.17
CA ASP A 446 20.78 15.86 -15.87
C ASP A 446 19.65 15.85 -14.82
#